data_AF-A0A8I1I5P9-F1
#
_entry.id   AF-A0A8I1I5P9-F1
#
_cell.length_a   1.000
_cell.length_b   1.000
_cell.length_c   1.000
_cell.angle_alpha   90.00
_cell.angle_beta   90.00
_cell.angle_gamma   90.00
#
_symmetry.space_group_name_H-M   'P 1'
#
loop_
_entity.id
_entity.type
_entity.pdbx_description
1 polymer ?
#
loop_
_entity_poly.entity_id
_entity_poly.type
_entity_poly.pdbx_seq_one_letter_code
_entity_poly.pdbx_strand_id
1 'polypeptide(L)'
;MNGSLKKILPEDPAVIKTLKTLGILNAKGNEIFYNCVVFPIYDTDGAIVNLYGRNIDPAHGVSHLYLAGSRSGLVNRQAVPRSASIILTESIIDAVTLYDQGFTNVIPAYGVNG
;
A
#
# COMPACT_ATOMS: atom_id res chain seq x y z
N MET A 1 20.07 -1.05 10.10
CA MET A 1 19.60 -0.16 9.01
C MET A 1 18.22 0.32 9.34
N ASN A 2 17.90 1.62 9.17
CA ASN A 2 16.57 2.17 9.46
C ASN A 2 15.60 2.08 8.25
N GLY A 3 15.91 1.26 7.24
CA GLY A 3 15.05 1.01 6.09
C GLY A 3 14.79 2.21 5.14
N SER A 4 15.47 3.35 5.34
CA SER A 4 15.21 4.57 4.57
C SER A 4 15.57 4.41 3.10
N LEU A 5 14.57 4.61 2.24
CA LEU A 5 14.70 4.63 0.79
C LEU A 5 15.78 5.61 0.32
N LYS A 6 15.87 6.80 0.92
CA LYS A 6 16.85 7.82 0.54
C LYS A 6 18.30 7.34 0.49
N LYS A 7 18.67 6.37 1.33
CA LYS A 7 20.05 5.87 1.43
C LYS A 7 20.44 4.96 0.26
N ILE A 8 19.45 4.45 -0.47
CA ILE A 8 19.65 3.51 -1.58
C ILE A 8 19.21 4.10 -2.93
N LEU A 9 18.64 5.31 -2.94
CA LEU A 9 18.23 5.96 -4.18
C LEU A 9 19.46 6.39 -5.00
N PRO A 10 19.43 6.23 -6.33
CA PRO A 10 20.44 6.82 -7.19
C PRO A 10 20.32 8.34 -7.17
N GLU A 11 21.44 9.04 -7.35
CA GLU A 11 21.49 10.51 -7.48
C GLU A 11 21.05 11.00 -8.88
N ASP A 12 20.16 10.26 -9.55
CA ASP A 12 19.63 10.60 -10.86
C ASP A 12 18.39 11.52 -10.73
N PRO A 13 18.45 12.77 -11.22
CA PRO A 13 17.32 13.71 -11.15
C PRO A 13 16.05 13.19 -11.82
N ALA A 14 16.15 12.39 -12.88
CA ALA A 14 15.00 11.81 -13.58
C ALA A 14 14.29 10.76 -12.72
N VAL A 15 15.05 9.93 -12.00
CA VAL A 15 14.51 8.96 -11.04
C VAL A 15 13.82 9.69 -9.89
N ILE A 16 14.47 10.69 -9.30
CA ILE A 16 13.88 11.47 -8.19
C ILE A 16 12.60 12.18 -8.63
N LYS A 17 12.56 12.75 -9.85
CA LYS A 17 11.36 13.36 -10.41
C LYS A 17 10.23 12.34 -10.54
N THR A 18 10.52 11.16 -11.09
CA THR A 18 9.54 10.07 -11.24
C THR A 18 8.97 9.64 -9.88
N LEU A 19 9.82 9.45 -8.87
CA LEU A 19 9.39 9.05 -7.52
C LEU A 19 8.53 10.13 -6.84
N LYS A 20 8.79 11.41 -7.11
CA LYS A 20 7.92 12.51 -6.67
C LYS A 20 6.57 12.48 -7.37
N THR A 21 6.56 12.26 -8.69
CA THR A 21 5.31 12.15 -9.47
C THR A 21 4.45 10.96 -9.01
N LEU A 22 5.07 9.83 -8.68
CA LEU A 22 4.37 8.65 -8.17
C LEU A 22 3.85 8.82 -6.73
N GLY A 23 4.36 9.81 -5.97
CA GLY A 23 4.00 9.98 -4.56
C GLY A 23 4.75 9.06 -3.60
N ILE A 24 5.92 8.55 -4.01
CA ILE A 24 6.86 7.85 -3.12
C ILE A 24 7.67 8.86 -2.31
N LEU A 25 8.07 9.95 -2.96
CA LEU A 25 8.72 11.10 -2.34
C LEU A 25 7.79 12.32 -2.38
N ASN A 26 7.83 13.15 -1.36
CA ASN A 26 7.13 14.44 -1.37
C ASN A 26 7.92 15.51 -2.13
N ALA A 27 7.37 16.73 -2.23
CA ALA A 27 8.01 17.85 -2.93
C ALA A 27 9.42 18.17 -2.41
N LYS A 28 9.64 18.03 -1.09
CA LYS A 28 10.94 18.22 -0.41
C LYS A 28 11.89 17.04 -0.58
N GLY A 29 11.46 15.97 -1.24
CA GLY A 29 12.23 14.74 -1.43
C GLY A 29 12.22 13.80 -0.23
N ASN A 30 11.36 14.02 0.77
CA ASN A 30 11.20 13.08 1.90
C ASN A 30 10.31 11.91 1.52
N GLU A 31 10.58 10.73 2.09
CA GLU A 31 9.76 9.53 1.92
C GLU A 31 8.36 9.77 2.47
N ILE A 32 7.34 9.52 1.65
CA ILE A 32 5.93 9.66 2.08
C ILE A 32 5.55 8.52 3.03
N PHE A 33 6.00 7.30 2.75
CA PHE A 33 5.73 6.11 3.55
C PHE A 33 6.74 5.88 4.68
N TYR A 34 7.41 6.93 5.15
CA TYR A 34 8.28 6.82 6.31
C TYR A 34 7.48 6.34 7.53
N ASN A 35 8.07 5.47 8.37
CA ASN A 35 7.39 4.81 9.48
C ASN A 35 6.11 4.03 9.11
N CYS A 36 5.98 3.58 7.86
CA CYS A 36 4.83 2.78 7.46
C CYS A 36 5.19 1.30 7.25
N VAL A 37 4.26 0.41 7.60
CA VAL A 37 4.17 -0.90 6.95
C VAL A 37 3.50 -0.69 5.59
N VAL A 38 4.17 -1.09 4.51
CA VAL A 38 3.72 -0.81 3.14
C VAL A 38 3.28 -2.09 2.43
N PHE A 39 2.11 -2.04 1.80
CA PHE A 39 1.51 -3.14 1.06
C PHE A 39 1.31 -2.75 -0.41
N PRO A 40 1.78 -3.57 -1.36
CA PRO A 40 1.48 -3.37 -2.78
C PRO A 40 0.05 -3.78 -3.11
N ILE A 41 -0.58 -3.01 -3.99
CA ILE A 41 -1.92 -3.24 -4.50
C ILE A 41 -1.83 -3.50 -6.00
N TYR A 42 -2.51 -4.56 -6.45
CA TYR A 42 -2.34 -5.10 -7.80
C TYR A 42 -3.60 -4.97 -8.65
N ASP A 43 -3.44 -4.70 -9.94
CA ASP A 43 -4.53 -4.83 -10.93
C ASP A 43 -4.77 -6.30 -11.31
N THR A 44 -5.70 -6.52 -12.26
CA THR A 44 -6.06 -7.86 -12.75
C THR A 44 -4.91 -8.59 -13.47
N ASP A 45 -3.95 -7.85 -14.02
CA ASP A 45 -2.79 -8.40 -14.72
C ASP A 45 -1.64 -8.70 -13.75
N GLY A 46 -1.71 -8.19 -12.52
CA GLY A 46 -0.69 -8.38 -11.49
C GLY A 46 0.37 -7.29 -11.48
N ALA A 47 0.14 -6.19 -12.19
CA ALA A 47 0.99 -5.00 -12.04
C ALA A 47 0.64 -4.26 -10.76
N ILE A 48 1.66 -3.69 -10.10
CA ILE A 48 1.46 -2.82 -8.94
C ILE A 48 0.91 -1.49 -9.45
N VAL A 49 -0.31 -1.17 -9.06
CA VAL A 49 -1.00 0.06 -9.46
C VAL A 49 -1.17 1.05 -8.32
N ASN A 50 -0.98 0.61 -7.07
CA ASN A 50 -1.03 1.48 -5.91
C ASN A 50 -0.20 0.88 -4.75
N LEU A 51 0.12 1.71 -3.75
CA LEU A 51 0.69 1.29 -2.48
C LEU A 51 -0.19 1.79 -1.35
N TYR A 52 -0.39 0.97 -0.34
CA TYR A 52 -0.99 1.37 0.92
C TYR A 52 0.06 1.36 2.03
N GLY A 53 0.08 2.41 2.84
CA GLY A 53 0.94 2.51 4.02
C GLY A 53 0.12 2.65 5.30
N ARG A 54 0.41 1.80 6.29
CA ARG A 54 -0.06 1.96 7.67
C ARG A 54 1.05 2.56 8.51
N ASN A 55 0.90 3.80 8.93
CA ASN A 55 1.87 4.44 9.82
C ASN A 55 1.86 3.71 11.19
N ILE A 56 3.04 3.41 11.71
CA ILE A 56 3.22 2.73 13.00
C ILE A 56 3.44 3.71 14.16
N ASP A 57 3.63 4.99 13.86
CA ASP A 57 3.74 6.06 14.84
C ASP A 57 2.35 6.65 15.14
N PRO A 58 1.77 6.37 16.33
CA PRO A 58 0.44 6.85 16.70
C PRO A 58 0.38 8.37 16.86
N ALA A 59 1.51 9.07 17.04
CA ALA A 59 1.54 10.52 17.19
C ALA A 59 1.44 11.27 15.85
N HIS A 60 1.58 10.58 14.71
CA HIS A 60 1.67 11.19 13.39
C HIS A 60 0.32 11.74 12.85
N GLY A 61 -0.80 11.47 13.53
CA GLY A 61 -2.13 12.01 13.20
C GLY A 61 -2.78 11.49 11.90
N VAL A 62 -1.97 11.02 10.95
CA VAL A 62 -2.41 10.34 9.72
C VAL A 62 -1.92 8.90 9.77
N SER A 63 -2.87 7.97 9.85
CA SER A 63 -2.59 6.56 10.07
C SER A 63 -2.58 5.72 8.78
N HIS A 64 -3.26 6.19 7.73
CA HIS A 64 -3.39 5.50 6.44
C HIS A 64 -2.92 6.39 5.28
N LEU A 65 -2.00 5.88 4.46
CA LEU A 65 -1.44 6.57 3.30
C LEU A 65 -1.65 5.75 2.04
N TYR A 66 -1.84 6.42 0.90
CA TYR A 66 -1.94 5.80 -0.42
C TYR A 66 -1.09 6.59 -1.43
N LEU A 67 -0.70 5.97 -2.55
CA LEU A 67 -0.11 6.74 -3.65
C LEU A 67 -1.10 7.77 -4.19
N ALA A 68 -0.53 8.83 -4.78
CA ALA A 68 -1.31 9.84 -5.47
C ALA A 68 -2.08 9.22 -6.65
N GLY A 69 -3.32 9.66 -6.86
CA GLY A 69 -4.16 9.21 -7.97
C GLY A 69 -5.36 8.35 -7.51
N SER A 70 -5.98 7.69 -8.49
CA SER A 70 -7.17 6.87 -8.25
C SER A 70 -6.84 5.64 -7.41
N ARG A 71 -7.67 5.36 -6.40
CA ARG A 71 -7.60 4.11 -5.64
C ARG A 71 -8.10 2.97 -6.53
N SER A 72 -7.19 2.10 -6.97
CA SER A 72 -7.47 0.99 -7.89
C SER A 72 -6.64 -0.24 -7.54
N GLY A 73 -7.11 -1.41 -8.00
CA GLY A 73 -6.51 -2.72 -7.73
C GLY A 73 -7.08 -3.39 -6.48
N LEU A 74 -6.56 -4.55 -6.10
CA LEU A 74 -6.96 -5.28 -4.88
C LEU A 74 -5.76 -6.04 -4.29
N VAL A 75 -5.69 -6.07 -2.95
CA VAL A 75 -4.84 -7.04 -2.24
C VAL A 75 -5.51 -8.42 -2.30
N ASN A 76 -4.71 -9.48 -2.44
CA ASN A 76 -5.19 -10.86 -2.56
C ASN A 76 -6.25 -11.04 -3.69
N ARG A 77 -6.13 -10.31 -4.80
CA ARG A 77 -7.04 -10.38 -5.96
C ARG A 77 -7.30 -11.81 -6.45
N GLN A 78 -6.32 -12.70 -6.30
CA GLN A 78 -6.40 -14.12 -6.69
C GLN A 78 -7.42 -14.91 -5.87
N ALA A 79 -7.89 -14.38 -4.73
CA ALA A 79 -8.99 -14.97 -3.98
C ALA A 79 -10.29 -15.01 -4.78
N VAL A 80 -10.55 -14.00 -5.64
CA VAL A 80 -11.78 -13.87 -6.41
C VAL A 80 -12.01 -15.05 -7.37
N PRO A 81 -11.09 -15.39 -8.29
CA PRO A 81 -11.34 -16.49 -9.23
C PRO A 81 -11.30 -17.90 -8.59
N ARG A 82 -10.67 -18.06 -7.41
CA ARG A 82 -10.46 -19.39 -6.80
C ARG A 82 -11.45 -19.76 -5.70
N SER A 83 -12.30 -18.84 -5.26
CA SER A 83 -13.14 -19.03 -4.07
C SER A 83 -14.62 -18.94 -4.43
N ALA A 84 -15.43 -19.84 -3.88
CA ALA A 84 -16.88 -19.79 -4.05
C ALA A 84 -17.54 -18.64 -3.26
N SER A 85 -16.86 -18.14 -2.22
CA SER A 85 -17.28 -17.00 -1.41
C SER A 85 -16.09 -16.14 -1.05
N ILE A 86 -16.35 -14.86 -0.75
CA ILE A 86 -15.34 -13.87 -0.39
C ILE A 86 -15.71 -13.23 0.95
N ILE A 87 -14.72 -13.12 1.84
CA ILE A 87 -14.80 -12.31 3.05
C ILE A 87 -14.32 -10.91 2.70
N LEU A 88 -15.18 -9.91 2.92
CA LEU A 88 -14.81 -8.51 2.80
C LEU A 88 -14.41 -7.97 4.17
N THR A 89 -13.32 -7.22 4.20
CA THR A 89 -12.84 -6.53 5.40
C THR A 89 -12.74 -5.03 5.16
N GLU A 90 -12.71 -4.22 6.21
CA GLU A 90 -12.63 -2.76 6.08
C GLU A 90 -11.26 -2.30 5.59
N SER A 91 -10.18 -2.95 6.03
CA SER A 91 -8.82 -2.54 5.71
C SER A 91 -7.93 -3.70 5.28
N ILE A 92 -6.80 -3.35 4.64
CA ILE A 92 -5.75 -4.32 4.25
C ILE A 92 -5.19 -5.04 5.48
N ILE A 93 -5.11 -4.38 6.64
CA ILE A 93 -4.56 -5.00 7.86
C ILE A 93 -5.52 -6.06 8.40
N ASP A 94 -6.83 -5.80 8.37
CA ASP A 94 -7.83 -6.78 8.76
C ASP A 94 -7.81 -7.98 7.81
N ALA A 95 -7.69 -7.74 6.50
CA ALA A 95 -7.56 -8.80 5.50
C ALA A 95 -6.33 -9.68 5.77
N VAL A 96 -5.17 -9.07 6.03
CA VAL A 96 -3.94 -9.81 6.33
C VAL A 96 -4.05 -10.57 7.64
N THR A 97 -4.71 -9.99 8.65
CA THR A 97 -4.97 -10.68 9.93
C THR A 97 -5.80 -11.94 9.72
N LEU A 98 -6.90 -11.87 8.96
CA LEU A 98 -7.70 -13.04 8.65
C LEU A 98 -6.96 -14.06 7.77
N TYR A 99 -6.16 -13.58 6.82
CA TYR A 99 -5.34 -14.45 5.97
C TYR A 99 -4.34 -15.26 6.81
N ASP A 100 -3.67 -14.61 7.77
CA ASP A 100 -2.75 -15.26 8.72
C ASP A 100 -3.46 -16.33 9.57
N GLN A 101 -4.74 -16.12 9.89
CA GLN A 101 -5.59 -17.09 10.58
C GLN A 101 -6.17 -18.18 9.66
N GLY A 102 -5.71 -18.28 8.41
CA GLY A 102 -6.09 -19.33 7.46
C GLY A 102 -7.29 -19.01 6.58
N PHE A 103 -7.93 -17.84 6.74
CA PHE A 103 -9.01 -17.40 5.86
C PHE A 103 -8.45 -16.84 4.56
N THR A 104 -8.12 -17.72 3.61
CA THR A 104 -7.44 -17.30 2.38
C THR A 104 -8.37 -16.58 1.40
N ASN A 105 -9.69 -16.70 1.51
CA ASN A 105 -10.68 -16.09 0.62
C ASN A 105 -11.10 -14.68 1.06
N VAL A 106 -10.15 -13.88 1.55
CA VAL A 106 -10.39 -12.53 2.08
C VAL A 106 -9.85 -11.45 1.14
N ILE A 107 -10.61 -10.38 0.92
CA ILE A 107 -10.13 -9.16 0.26
C ILE A 107 -10.57 -7.93 1.07
N PRO A 108 -9.75 -6.85 1.10
CA PRO A 108 -10.16 -5.60 1.71
C PRO A 108 -11.04 -4.79 0.78
N ALA A 109 -12.07 -4.15 1.33
CA ALA A 109 -12.74 -3.04 0.69
C ALA A 109 -11.89 -1.78 0.89
N TYR A 110 -11.85 -0.90 -0.10
CA TYR A 110 -11.28 0.42 0.11
C TYR A 110 -12.17 1.16 1.10
N GLY A 111 -11.78 1.24 2.37
CA GLY A 111 -12.48 2.04 3.38
C GLY A 111 -12.82 3.41 2.80
N VAL A 112 -14.12 3.73 2.75
CA VAL A 112 -14.60 5.01 2.20
C VAL A 112 -14.36 6.17 3.17
N ASN A 113 -14.10 5.86 4.44
CA ASN A 113 -13.96 6.82 5.54
C ASN A 113 -12.68 6.61 6.36
N GLY A 114 -11.63 6.01 5.78
CA GLY A 114 -10.37 5.74 6.49
C GLY A 114 -9.87 6.94 7.29
#